data_AF-A0A413VAN8-F1
#
_entry.id   AF-A0A413VAN8-F1
#
_cell.length_a   1.000
_cell.length_b   1.000
_cell.length_c   1.000
_cell.angle_alpha   90.00
_cell.angle_beta   90.00
_cell.angle_gamma   90.00
#
_symmetry.space_group_name_H-M   'P 1'
#
loop_
_entity.id
_entity.type
_entity.pdbx_description
1 polymer ?
#
loop_
_entity_poly.entity_id
_entity_poly.type
_entity_poly.pdbx_seq_one_letter_code
_entity_poly.pdbx_strand_id
1 'polypeptide(L)' 'MKEKIKRQELPLLPTRGWKKQVAKAAGVSEKTVYNTLSGRIRGPKSHRVIDAYRLICQQTRINQPIKKK' A
#
# COMPACT_ATOMS: atom_id res chain seq x y z
N MET A 1 21.68 20.72 1.71
CA MET A 1 20.21 20.64 1.90
C MET A 1 19.76 19.22 1.62
N LYS A 2 19.22 18.49 2.61
CA LYS A 2 18.57 17.19 2.35
C LYS A 2 17.15 17.48 1.90
N GLU A 3 16.89 17.35 0.60
CA GLU A 3 15.54 17.43 0.05
C GLU A 3 14.62 16.47 0.80
N LYS A 4 13.64 17.02 1.51
CA LYS A 4 12.56 16.26 2.14
C LYS A 4 11.73 15.68 1.00
N ILE A 5 12.02 14.43 0.65
CA ILE A 5 11.21 13.61 -0.25
C ILE A 5 9.75 13.83 0.13
N LYS A 6 8.99 14.51 -0.74
CA LYS A 6 7.55 14.70 -0.59
C LYS A 6 6.97 13.31 -0.38
N ARG A 7 6.56 12.99 0.85
CA ARG A 7 5.78 11.79 1.15
C ARG A 7 4.50 11.97 0.36
N GLN A 8 4.42 11.37 -0.82
CA GLN A 8 3.16 11.20 -1.52
C GLN A 8 2.21 10.63 -0.49
N GLU A 9 1.14 11.36 -0.20
CA GLU A 9 0.11 10.93 0.73
C GLU A 9 -0.52 9.67 0.13
N LEU A 10 0.03 8.52 0.53
CA LEU A 10 -0.52 7.22 0.19
C LEU A 10 -1.98 7.25 0.62
N PRO A 11 -2.92 6.84 -0.26
CA PRO A 11 -4.34 6.87 0.06
C PRO A 11 -4.57 6.19 1.40
N LEU A 12 -5.35 6.86 2.28
CA LEU A 12 -5.72 6.40 3.62
C LEU A 12 -5.76 4.87 3.65
N LEU A 13 -4.80 4.31 4.40
CA LEU A 13 -4.58 2.87 4.47
C LEU A 13 -5.93 2.17 4.67
N PRO A 14 -6.24 1.11 3.91
CA PRO A 14 -7.52 0.45 4.05
C PRO A 14 -7.72 -0.12 5.46
N THR A 15 -8.93 -0.64 5.72
CA THR A 15 -9.29 -1.33 6.97
C THR A 15 -8.24 -2.34 7.44
N ARG A 16 -8.24 -2.66 8.74
CA ARG A 16 -7.33 -3.65 9.37
C ARG A 16 -7.16 -4.89 8.47
N GLY A 17 -5.93 -5.27 8.18
CA GLY A 17 -5.60 -6.47 7.40
C GLY A 17 -5.18 -6.25 5.94
N TRP A 18 -5.26 -5.03 5.40
CA TRP A 18 -4.84 -4.74 4.02
C TRP A 18 -3.39 -5.13 3.73
N LYS A 19 -2.47 -4.99 4.70
CA LYS A 19 -1.06 -5.40 4.54
C LYS A 19 -0.94 -6.89 4.22
N LYS A 20 -1.77 -7.73 4.86
CA LYS A 20 -1.83 -9.18 4.60
C LYS A 20 -2.36 -9.47 3.20
N GLN A 21 -3.37 -8.73 2.76
CA GLN A 21 -3.92 -8.89 1.41
C GLN A 21 -2.89 -8.49 0.34
N VAL A 22 -2.19 -7.37 0.53
CA VAL A 22 -1.12 -6.93 -0.39
C VAL A 22 0.04 -7.92 -0.39
N ALA A 23 0.43 -8.41 0.79
CA ALA A 23 1.45 -9.44 0.94
C ALA A 23 1.07 -10.72 0.18
N LYS A 24 -0.17 -11.20 0.32
CA LYS A 24 -0.70 -12.38 -0.39
C LYS A 24 -0.76 -12.15 -1.91
N ALA A 25 -1.27 -11.00 -2.34
CA ALA A 25 -1.41 -10.67 -3.77
C ALA A 25 -0.06 -10.50 -4.47
N ALA A 26 0.93 -9.91 -3.80
CA ALA A 26 2.27 -9.72 -4.33
C ALA A 26 3.21 -10.92 -4.06
N GLY A 27 2.78 -11.94 -3.31
CA GLY A 27 3.59 -13.11 -2.97
C GLY A 27 4.79 -12.78 -2.08
N VAL A 28 4.66 -11.81 -1.18
CA VAL A 28 5.76 -11.34 -0.30
C VAL A 28 5.34 -11.30 1.17
N SER A 29 6.30 -11.08 2.07
CA SER A 29 6.02 -10.86 3.48
C SER A 29 5.42 -9.47 3.76
N GLU A 30 4.65 -9.33 4.82
CA GLU A 30 4.13 -8.02 5.28
C GLU A 30 5.27 -7.01 5.55
N LYS A 31 6.44 -7.48 6.01
CA LYS A 31 7.63 -6.66 6.22
C LYS A 31 8.14 -6.07 4.91
N THR A 32 8.11 -6.85 3.82
CA THR A 32 8.46 -6.39 2.47
C THR A 32 7.49 -5.32 1.99
N VAL A 33 6.20 -5.49 2.26
CA VAL A 33 5.17 -4.48 1.95
C VAL A 33 5.45 -3.18 2.69
N TYR A 34 5.70 -3.26 4.01
CA TYR A 34 6.02 -2.09 4.83
C TYR A 34 7.29 -1.37 4.36
N ASN A 35 8.36 -2.12 4.10
CA ASN A 35 9.64 -1.54 3.66
C ASN A 35 9.53 -0.91 2.27
N THR A 36 8.73 -1.50 1.37
CA THR A 36 8.43 -0.93 0.05
C THR A 36 7.68 0.39 0.17
N LEU A 37 6.57 0.40 0.92
CA LEU A 37 5.75 1.62 1.09
C LEU A 37 6.45 2.70 1.91
N SER A 38 7.36 2.33 2.80
CA SER A 38 8.24 3.26 3.53
C SER A 38 9.41 3.78 2.68
N GLY A 39 9.53 3.35 1.42
CA GLY A 39 10.57 3.80 0.48
C GLY A 39 11.96 3.21 0.73
N ARG A 40 12.08 2.18 1.58
CA ARG A 40 13.36 1.50 1.90
C ARG A 40 13.78 0.48 0.85
N ILE A 41 12.83 -0.05 0.07
CA ILE A 41 13.08 -0.99 -1.02
C ILE A 41 12.64 -0.35 -2.32
N ARG A 42 13.53 -0.33 -3.32
CA ARG A 42 13.27 0.11 -4.69
C ARG A 42 13.69 -0.98 -5.66
N GLY A 43 12.95 -1.15 -6.75
CA GLY A 43 13.22 -2.15 -7.79
C GLY A 43 11.99 -2.97 -8.21
N PRO A 44 12.17 -4.00 -9.06
CA PRO A 44 11.06 -4.71 -9.69
C PRO A 44 10.07 -5.35 -8.70
N LYS A 45 10.58 -5.88 -7.58
CA LYS A 45 9.75 -6.43 -6.49
C LYS A 45 8.90 -5.36 -5.81
N SER A 46 9.42 -4.14 -5.66
CA SER A 46 8.69 -3.03 -5.06
C SER A 46 7.54 -2.56 -5.94
N HIS A 47 7.70 -2.59 -7.27
CA HIS A 47 6.64 -2.23 -8.21
C HIS A 47 5.44 -3.17 -8.09
N ARG A 48 5.67 -4.49 -8.02
CA ARG A 48 4.60 -5.49 -7.81
C ARG A 48 3.80 -5.23 -6.53
N VAL A 49 4.49 -4.85 -5.45
CA VAL A 49 3.85 -4.50 -4.17
C VAL A 49 3.03 -3.22 -4.29
N ILE A 50 3.52 -2.21 -5.01
CA ILE A 50 2.82 -0.94 -5.23
C ILE A 50 1.58 -1.16 -6.09
N ASP A 51 1.65 -1.98 -7.13
CA ASP A 51 0.51 -2.31 -7.99
C ASP A 51 -0.56 -3.08 -7.20
N ALA A 52 -0.17 -4.10 -6.44
CA ALA A 52 -1.08 -4.81 -5.55
C ALA A 52 -1.71 -3.89 -4.49
N TYR A 53 -0.92 -2.97 -3.92
CA TYR A 53 -1.41 -1.96 -2.98
C TYR A 53 -2.46 -1.03 -3.60
N ARG A 54 -2.22 -0.55 -4.82
CA ARG A 54 -3.18 0.32 -5.54
C ARG A 54 -4.48 -0.39 -5.83
N LEU A 55 -4.42 -1.64 -6.28
CA LEU A 55 -5.59 -2.44 -6.63
C LEU A 55 -6.45 -2.73 -5.39
N ILE A 56 -5.82 -3.09 -4.27
CA ILE A 56 -6.53 -3.31 -3.00
C ILE A 56 -7.09 -2.00 -2.42
N CYS A 57 -6.36 -0.88 -2.55
CA CYS A 57 -6.88 0.44 -2.17
C CYS A 57 -8.11 0.84 -3.00
N GLN A 58 -8.12 0.57 -4.31
CA GLN A 58 -9.27 0.82 -5.16
C GLN A 58 -10.46 -0.07 -4.78
N GLN A 59 -10.23 -1.37 -4.58
CA GLN A 59 -11.26 -2.33 -4.18
C GLN A 59 -11.89 -1.97 -2.82
N THR A 60 -11.07 -1.53 -1.86
CA THR A 60 -11.54 -1.14 -0.54
C THR A 60 -12.27 0.20 -0.54
N ARG A 61 -11.94 1.14 -1.44
CA ARG A 61 -12.74 2.35 -1.65
C ARG A 61 -14.15 2.04 -2.16
N ILE A 62 -14.28 1.06 -3.06
CA ILE A 62 -15.58 0.62 -3.60
C ILE A 62 -16.41 -0.09 -2.52
N ASN A 63 -15.75 -0.85 -1.65
CA ASN A 63 -16.41 -1.66 -0.61
C ASN A 63 -16.59 -0.95 0.73
N GLN A 64 -16.23 0.33 0.88
CA GLN A 64 -16.57 1.04 2.11
C GLN A 64 -18.07 1.32 2.10
N PRO A 65 -18.85 0.84 3.10
CA PRO A 65 -20.22 1.30 3.26
C PRO A 65 -20.15 2.81 3.46
N ILE A 66 -20.88 3.56 2.63
CA ILE A 66 -21.06 4.99 2.81
C ILE A 66 -21.63 5.13 4.23
N LYS A 67 -20.81 5.55 5.20
CA LYS A 67 -21.32 5.99 6.50
C LYS A 67 -22.12 7.26 6.20
N LYS A 68 -23.42 7.09 5.93
CA LYS A 68 -24.39 8.18 5.97
C LYS A 68 -24.32 8.74 7.38
N LYS A 69 -23.87 9.99 7.48
CA LYS A 69 -23.83 10.77 8.71
C LYS A 69 -25.24 11.26 9.03
#